data_AF-A0A2X3FX16-F1
#
_entry.id   AF-A0A2X3FX16-F1
#
_cell.length_a   1.000
_cell.length_b   1.000
_cell.length_c   1.000
_cell.angle_alpha   90.00
_cell.angle_beta   90.00
_cell.angle_gamma   90.00
#
_symmetry.space_group_name_H-M   'P 1'
#
loop_
_entity.id
_entity.type
_entity.pdbx_description
1 polymer ?
#
loop_
_entity_poly.entity_id
_entity_poly.type
_entity_poly.pdbx_seq_one_letter_code
_entity_poly.pdbx_strand_id
1 'polypeptide(L)'
;MTSQAGHSGREKQQLLLHAISDYYQEQYQQACALRGDRPLPIIASGHLTTVGASKSDAVRDIYIGTLDAFPAQHFPPADYIALGHIHRAQMVGGCEHIRYSGSPLPLSFDETGKAKSVHLVSFSEGRL
;
A
#
# COMPACT_ATOMS: atom_id res chain seq x y z
N MET A 1 -19.92 -2.86 3.44
CA MET A 1 -20.20 -1.48 3.02
C MET A 1 -21.36 -1.49 2.04
N THR A 2 -22.47 -0.82 2.36
CA THR A 2 -23.62 -0.69 1.46
C THR A 2 -23.63 0.74 0.90
N SER A 3 -23.61 0.88 -0.43
CA SER A 3 -23.75 2.17 -1.09
C SER A 3 -25.14 2.74 -0.82
N GLN A 4 -25.24 3.88 -0.14
CA GLN A 4 -26.49 4.59 0.07
C GLN A 4 -26.63 5.73 -0.94
N ALA A 5 -27.83 5.92 -1.47
CA ALA A 5 -28.15 7.04 -2.35
C ALA A 5 -28.16 8.35 -1.54
N GLY A 6 -27.54 9.41 -2.08
CA GLY A 6 -27.49 10.74 -1.45
C GLY A 6 -26.13 11.20 -0.94
N HIS A 7 -25.14 10.31 -0.81
CA HIS A 7 -23.78 10.74 -0.45
C HIS A 7 -23.09 11.51 -1.58
N SER A 8 -22.53 12.66 -1.23
CA SER A 8 -21.61 13.43 -2.07
C SER A 8 -20.35 12.61 -2.40
N GLY A 9 -19.66 12.96 -3.50
CA GLY A 9 -18.40 12.30 -3.87
C GLY A 9 -17.35 12.34 -2.75
N ARG A 10 -17.29 13.46 -2.01
CA ARG A 10 -16.38 13.64 -0.87
C ARG A 10 -16.70 12.72 0.31
N GLU A 11 -17.98 12.50 0.60
CA GLU A 11 -18.38 11.56 1.67
C GLU A 11 -18.04 10.12 1.29
N LYS A 12 -18.23 9.73 0.03
CA LYS A 12 -17.83 8.40 -0.46
C LYS A 12 -16.32 8.19 -0.34
N GLN A 13 -15.53 9.21 -0.69
CA GLN A 13 -14.08 9.20 -0.53
C GLN A 13 -13.66 9.01 0.92
N GLN A 14 -14.22 9.81 1.84
CA GLN A 14 -13.89 9.75 3.26
C GLN A 14 -14.28 8.39 3.86
N LEU A 15 -15.46 7.88 3.53
CA LEU A 15 -15.93 6.59 4.01
C LEU A 15 -15.01 5.46 3.55
N LEU A 16 -14.65 5.42 2.26
CA LEU A 16 -13.77 4.38 1.73
C LEU A 16 -12.37 4.47 2.34
N LEU A 17 -11.82 5.67 2.50
CA LEU A 17 -10.53 5.90 3.16
C LEU A 17 -10.55 5.38 4.61
N HIS A 18 -11.61 5.67 5.36
CA HIS A 18 -11.78 5.18 6.72
C HIS A 18 -11.88 3.65 6.74
N ALA A 19 -12.70 3.05 5.89
CA ALA A 19 -12.84 1.59 5.86
C ALA A 19 -11.55 0.85 5.51
N ILE A 20 -10.74 1.36 4.58
CA ILE A 20 -9.43 0.78 4.28
C ILE A 20 -8.49 0.94 5.47
N SER A 21 -8.49 2.12 6.10
CA SER A 21 -7.65 2.39 7.29
C SER A 21 -8.02 1.44 8.43
N ASP A 22 -9.30 1.32 8.75
CA ASP A 22 -9.83 0.48 9.82
C ASP A 22 -9.50 -0.99 9.55
N TYR A 23 -9.66 -1.45 8.30
CA TYR A 23 -9.30 -2.81 7.92
C TYR A 23 -7.81 -3.09 8.17
N TYR A 24 -6.91 -2.21 7.71
CA TYR A 24 -5.48 -2.38 7.96
C TYR A 24 -5.14 -2.40 9.46
N GLN A 25 -5.77 -1.53 10.26
CA GLN A 25 -5.56 -1.49 11.70
C GLN A 25 -6.06 -2.76 12.40
N GLU A 26 -7.23 -3.26 12.04
CA GLU A 26 -7.78 -4.50 12.58
C GLU A 26 -6.87 -5.70 12.26
N GLN A 27 -6.44 -5.83 11.00
CA GLN A 27 -5.54 -6.92 10.60
C GLN A 27 -4.19 -6.83 11.31
N TYR A 28 -3.66 -5.62 11.48
CA TYR A 28 -2.41 -5.42 12.22
C TYR A 28 -2.56 -5.78 13.71
N GLN A 29 -3.67 -5.41 14.35
CA GLN A 29 -3.96 -5.80 15.73
C GLN A 29 -4.08 -7.31 15.88
N GLN A 30 -4.74 -7.99 14.94
CA GLN A 30 -4.82 -9.46 14.92
C GLN A 30 -3.43 -10.09 14.74
N ALA A 31 -2.58 -9.53 13.87
CA ALA A 31 -1.20 -9.98 13.71
C ALA A 31 -0.36 -9.77 14.98
N CYS A 32 -0.54 -8.64 15.67
CA CYS A 32 0.12 -8.37 16.96
C CYS A 32 -0.32 -9.36 18.04
N ALA A 33 -1.63 -9.62 18.14
CA ALA A 33 -2.17 -10.60 19.08
C ALA A 33 -1.64 -12.01 18.78
N LEU A 34 -1.57 -12.39 17.50
CA LEU A 34 -1.00 -13.66 17.09
C LEU A 34 0.50 -13.75 17.40
N ARG A 35 1.26 -12.68 17.16
CA ARG A 35 2.70 -12.60 17.47
C ARG A 35 2.96 -12.84 18.97
N GLY A 36 2.18 -12.18 19.83
CA GLY A 36 2.46 -12.11 21.27
C GLY A 36 3.81 -11.45 21.53
N ASP A 37 4.57 -11.98 22.49
CA ASP A 37 5.88 -11.44 22.91
C ASP A 37 7.07 -11.96 22.07
N ARG A 38 6.80 -12.73 21.00
CA ARG A 38 7.85 -13.30 20.16
C ARG A 38 8.49 -12.22 19.29
N PRO A 39 9.81 -12.26 19.05
CA PRO A 39 10.52 -11.32 18.19
C PRO A 39 10.33 -11.68 16.70
N LEU A 40 9.08 -11.67 16.23
CA LEU A 40 8.72 -11.95 14.84
C LEU A 40 8.28 -10.65 14.16
N PRO A 41 8.79 -10.33 12.95
CA PRO A 41 8.35 -9.16 12.21
C PRO A 41 6.92 -9.37 11.67
N ILE A 42 6.14 -8.31 11.66
CA ILE A 42 4.82 -8.26 11.02
C ILE A 42 4.99 -7.62 9.65
N ILE A 43 4.66 -8.39 8.61
CA ILE A 43 4.66 -7.91 7.23
C ILE A 43 3.21 -7.70 6.79
N ALA A 44 2.86 -6.47 6.46
CA ALA A 44 1.60 -6.16 5.79
C ALA A 44 1.79 -6.16 4.27
N SER A 45 0.75 -6.51 3.53
CA SER A 45 0.73 -6.40 2.06
C SER A 45 -0.39 -5.48 1.60
N GLY A 46 -0.29 -4.98 0.37
CA GLY A 46 -1.35 -4.19 -0.23
C GLY A 46 -1.23 -4.11 -1.74
N HIS A 47 -2.34 -3.83 -2.42
CA HIS A 47 -2.34 -3.58 -3.85
C HIS A 47 -3.25 -2.39 -4.13
N LEU A 48 -2.70 -1.18 -4.03
CA LEU A 48 -3.44 0.08 -4.15
C LEU A 48 -2.52 1.22 -4.61
N THR A 49 -3.08 2.38 -4.95
CA THR A 49 -2.31 3.60 -5.22
C THR A 49 -2.17 4.43 -3.94
N THR A 50 -0.95 4.88 -3.61
CA THR A 50 -0.70 5.82 -2.51
C THR A 50 -0.48 7.25 -2.97
N VAL A 51 -0.70 8.22 -2.08
CA VAL A 51 -0.41 9.64 -2.37
C VAL A 51 1.06 9.83 -2.74
N GLY A 52 1.33 10.58 -3.81
CA GLY A 52 2.68 10.84 -4.31
C GLY A 52 3.31 9.70 -5.11
N ALA A 53 2.59 8.60 -5.36
CA ALA A 53 3.10 7.51 -6.18
C ALA A 53 3.32 7.94 -7.64
N SER A 54 4.50 7.64 -8.18
CA SER A 54 4.80 7.77 -9.60
C SER A 54 4.17 6.63 -10.39
N LYS A 55 3.04 6.91 -11.07
CA LYS A 55 2.33 5.98 -11.95
C LYS A 55 3.02 5.85 -13.33
N SER A 56 2.76 4.74 -14.02
CA SER A 56 3.01 4.56 -15.46
C SER A 56 1.70 4.41 -16.20
N ASP A 57 1.73 4.51 -17.54
CA ASP A 57 0.51 4.42 -18.38
C ASP A 57 -0.21 3.05 -18.27
N ALA A 58 0.50 1.99 -17.89
CA ALA A 58 -0.10 0.67 -17.66
C ALA A 58 -0.88 0.55 -16.34
N VAL A 59 -0.73 1.51 -15.40
CA VAL A 59 -1.45 1.50 -14.12
C VAL A 59 -2.88 1.97 -14.36
N ARG A 60 -3.85 1.07 -14.16
CA ARG A 60 -5.28 1.42 -14.24
C ARG A 60 -5.75 2.02 -12.92
N ASP A 61 -6.62 3.02 -12.97
CA ASP A 61 -7.23 3.54 -11.74
C ASP A 61 -8.23 2.52 -11.14
N ILE A 62 -8.09 2.26 -9.84
CA ILE A 62 -8.81 1.18 -9.14
C ILE A 62 -10.01 1.64 -8.31
N TYR A 63 -10.13 2.94 -8.06
CA TYR A 63 -11.19 3.54 -7.24
C TYR A 63 -11.77 4.78 -7.93
N ILE A 64 -12.05 4.65 -9.23
CA ILE A 64 -12.58 5.73 -10.05
C ILE A 64 -13.88 6.27 -9.43
N GLY A 65 -13.90 7.56 -9.12
CA GLY A 65 -15.06 8.24 -8.53
C GLY A 65 -15.22 8.05 -7.02
N THR A 66 -14.26 7.45 -6.33
CA THR A 66 -14.26 7.32 -4.86
C THR A 66 -12.94 7.76 -4.21
N LEU A 67 -11.82 7.07 -4.43
CA LEU A 67 -10.56 7.34 -3.73
C LEU A 67 -9.37 7.40 -4.69
N ASP A 68 -8.86 8.58 -4.96
CA ASP A 68 -7.76 8.75 -5.93
C ASP A 68 -6.44 8.11 -5.46
N ALA A 69 -6.14 8.23 -4.17
CA ALA A 69 -4.91 7.71 -3.56
C ALA A 69 -5.04 7.56 -2.04
N PHE A 70 -4.39 6.53 -1.49
CA PHE A 70 -4.34 6.27 -0.05
C PHE A 70 -3.14 6.98 0.61
N PRO A 71 -3.32 7.78 1.68
CA PRO A 71 -2.21 8.45 2.33
C PRO A 71 -1.40 7.46 3.18
N ALA A 72 -0.07 7.47 3.05
CA ALA A 72 0.82 6.51 3.70
C ALA A 72 0.70 6.47 5.24
N GLN A 73 0.41 7.63 5.85
CA GLN A 73 0.23 7.78 7.30
C GLN A 73 -0.95 6.99 7.88
N HIS A 74 -1.86 6.48 7.03
CA HIS A 74 -2.99 5.64 7.46
C HIS A 74 -2.62 4.16 7.56
N PHE A 75 -1.44 3.76 7.07
CA PHE A 75 -0.96 2.41 7.31
C PHE A 75 -0.58 2.19 8.79
N PRO A 76 -0.79 0.97 9.32
CA PRO A 76 -0.35 0.60 10.65
C PRO A 76 1.19 0.50 10.70
N PRO A 77 1.79 0.57 11.89
CA PRO A 77 3.24 0.50 12.07
C PRO A 77 3.76 -0.94 11.98
N ALA A 78 3.47 -1.64 10.88
CA ALA A 78 4.06 -2.94 10.58
C ALA A 78 5.55 -2.82 10.25
N ASP A 79 6.33 -3.85 10.56
CA ASP A 79 7.78 -3.86 10.36
C ASP A 79 8.17 -3.73 8.87
N TYR A 80 7.31 -4.21 7.97
CA TYR A 80 7.40 -3.97 6.53
C TYR A 80 6.04 -3.97 5.86
N ILE A 81 5.85 -3.11 4.86
CA ILE A 81 4.63 -3.01 4.06
C ILE A 81 5.00 -3.18 2.58
N ALA A 82 4.67 -4.36 2.05
CA ALA A 82 4.92 -4.74 0.67
C ALA A 82 3.72 -4.34 -0.21
N LEU A 83 3.86 -3.27 -0.98
CA LEU A 83 2.83 -2.77 -1.87
C LEU A 83 3.07 -3.19 -3.33
N GLY A 84 1.98 -3.55 -4.01
CA GLY A 84 1.89 -3.67 -5.47
C GLY A 84 0.93 -2.64 -6.06
N HIS A 85 0.68 -2.73 -7.37
CA HIS A 85 -0.14 -1.83 -8.22
C HIS A 85 0.69 -0.85 -9.05
N ILE A 86 1.67 -0.20 -8.41
CA ILE A 86 2.57 0.73 -9.10
C ILE A 86 3.75 -0.04 -9.70
N HIS A 87 3.98 0.15 -11.00
CA HIS A 87 5.00 -0.61 -11.75
C HIS A 87 6.42 -0.04 -11.64
N ARG A 88 6.59 1.15 -11.06
CA ARG A 88 7.90 1.73 -10.75
C ARG A 88 8.25 1.47 -9.28
N ALA A 89 9.41 0.87 -9.06
CA ALA A 89 9.96 0.68 -7.72
C ALA A 89 10.18 2.04 -7.03
N GLN A 90 9.63 2.20 -5.83
CA GLN A 90 9.76 3.44 -5.08
C GLN A 90 9.42 3.26 -3.59
N MET A 91 9.98 4.13 -2.77
CA MET A 91 9.61 4.30 -1.37
C MET A 91 8.36 5.17 -1.26
N VAL A 92 7.49 4.87 -0.31
CA VAL A 92 6.25 5.61 -0.09
C VAL A 92 6.39 6.54 1.11
N GLY A 93 6.06 7.82 0.93
CA GLY A 93 6.00 8.79 2.04
C GLY A 93 7.33 9.05 2.76
N GLY A 94 8.47 8.69 2.18
CA GLY A 94 9.79 8.73 2.84
C GLY A 94 9.99 7.64 3.89
N CYS A 95 9.10 6.65 3.98
CA CYS A 95 9.17 5.55 4.94
C CYS A 95 9.90 4.35 4.32
N GLU A 96 11.11 4.04 4.80
CA GLU A 96 11.92 2.96 4.22
C GLU A 96 11.27 1.57 4.26
N HIS A 97 10.36 1.34 5.22
CA HIS A 97 9.65 0.08 5.40
C HIS A 97 8.38 -0.04 4.55
N ILE A 98 7.96 1.00 3.80
CA ILE A 98 6.78 0.97 2.91
C ILE A 98 7.24 1.13 1.47
N ARG A 99 7.14 0.05 0.66
CA ARG A 99 7.72 0.04 -0.68
C ARG A 99 6.80 -0.57 -1.74
N TYR A 100 6.87 0.02 -2.93
CA TYR A 100 6.53 -0.68 -4.17
C TYR A 100 7.77 -1.37 -4.72
N SER A 101 7.65 -2.65 -5.08
CA SER A 101 8.71 -3.37 -5.82
C SER A 101 8.76 -2.99 -7.30
N GLY A 102 7.66 -2.45 -7.83
CA GLY A 102 7.50 -2.26 -9.27
C GLY A 102 7.22 -3.58 -9.99
N SER A 103 7.06 -3.48 -11.32
CA SER A 103 6.98 -4.64 -12.20
C SER A 103 8.38 -5.22 -12.42
N PRO A 104 8.52 -6.55 -12.58
CA PRO A 104 9.81 -7.18 -12.86
C PRO A 104 10.28 -6.94 -14.32
N LEU A 105 9.35 -6.59 -15.21
CA LEU A 105 9.58 -6.31 -16.62
C LEU A 105 8.84 -5.01 -17.01
N PRO A 106 9.29 -4.26 -18.04
CA PRO A 106 8.54 -3.12 -18.55
C PRO A 106 7.16 -3.55 -19.07
N LEU A 107 6.09 -2.93 -18.58
CA LEU A 107 4.71 -3.23 -18.99
C LEU A 107 4.09 -2.16 -19.90
N SER A 108 4.75 -1.02 -20.03
CA SER A 108 4.41 0.09 -20.94
C SER A 108 5.66 0.79 -21.44
N PHE A 109 5.55 1.53 -22.54
CA PHE A 109 6.71 2.19 -23.17
C PHE A 109 7.39 3.22 -22.27
N ASP A 110 6.65 3.92 -21.42
CA ASP A 110 7.16 4.88 -20.43
C ASP A 110 7.94 4.23 -19.27
N GLU A 111 7.91 2.89 -19.17
CA GLU A 111 8.76 2.11 -18.26
C GLU A 111 10.09 1.69 -18.91
N THR A 112 10.29 1.93 -20.20
CA THR A 112 11.52 1.58 -20.91
C THR A 112 12.70 2.38 -20.35
N GLY A 113 13.82 1.69 -20.11
CA GLY A 113 15.03 2.30 -19.52
C GLY A 113 14.89 2.66 -18.03
N LYS A 114 13.76 2.35 -17.39
CA LYS A 114 13.63 2.47 -15.93
C LYS A 114 14.13 1.20 -15.25
N ALA A 115 14.78 1.38 -14.10
CA ALA A 115 15.27 0.26 -13.31
C ALA A 115 14.12 -0.67 -12.90
N LYS A 116 14.36 -1.98 -13.01
CA LYS A 116 13.48 -3.04 -12.56
C LYS A 116 14.13 -3.72 -11.37
N SER A 117 13.33 -4.12 -10.39
CA SER A 117 13.85 -4.65 -9.13
C SER A 117 12.95 -5.70 -8.54
N VAL A 118 13.57 -6.57 -7.75
CA VAL A 118 12.92 -7.33 -6.68
C VAL A 118 13.55 -6.86 -5.37
N HIS A 119 12.77 -6.79 -4.30
CA HIS A 119 13.30 -6.42 -2.98
C HIS A 119 13.64 -7.69 -2.21
N LEU A 120 14.93 -7.93 -1.99
CA LEU A 120 15.40 -8.88 -0.98
C LEU A 120 15.34 -8.18 0.38
N VAL A 121 14.37 -8.56 1.20
CA VAL A 121 14.14 -7.96 2.51
C VAL A 121 14.66 -8.93 3.57
N SER A 122 15.56 -8.45 4.43
CA SER A 122 16.12 -9.22 5.54
C SER A 122 15.63 -8.62 6.84
N PHE A 123 15.38 -9.48 7.83
CA PHE A 123 14.99 -9.06 9.17
C PHE A 123 15.96 -9.68 10.17
N SER A 124 16.32 -8.93 11.20
CA SER A 124 17.14 -9.40 12.33
C SER A 124 16.44 -9.09 13.64
N GLU A 125 16.35 -10.07 14.54
CA GLU A 125 15.74 -9.91 15.88
C GLU A 125 14.33 -9.29 15.85
N GLY A 126 13.54 -9.62 14.81
CA GLY A 126 12.17 -9.15 14.65
C GLY A 126 12.04 -7.76 14.01
N ARG A 127 13.12 -7.15 13.52
CA ARG A 127 13.12 -5.83 12.88
C ARG A 127 13.72 -5.86 11.48
N LEU A 128 13.27 -4.94 10.63
CA LEU A 128 13.83 -4.70 9.30
C LEU A 128 15.29 -4.21 9.37
#